data_AF-A0A4S8INV4-F1
#
_entry.id   AF-A0A4S8INV4-F1
#
_cell.length_a   1.000
_cell.length_b   1.000
_cell.length_c   1.000
_cell.angle_alpha   90.00
_cell.angle_beta   90.00
_cell.angle_gamma   90.00
#
_symmetry.space_group_name_H-M   'P 1'
#
loop_
_entity.id
_entity.type
_entity.pdbx_description
1 polymer ?
#
loop_
_entity_poly.entity_id
_entity_poly.type
_entity_poly.pdbx_seq_one_letter_code
_entity_poly.pdbx_strand_id
1 'polypeptide(L)'
;MVSKPDHYQYHCCKLLFRNQDDYEVVRKVGRGKYSEVFEGINVTNNERCIIKILKPVKKKKIKREIKILQNICGGPNIVKLFDIVRDQHSKTPSLIFEYVNSTDFKVLYPTLTDYDIRYYIYELLKALDYCHSQGIMHRDVKPHNVMIDHELRKLRLIDWGLAEFYHPGKEYNVRVASRYFKGPELLVDLQDYDYSLDMWSLGCMFAGMIFRKEPFFYGHDNHDQLVKIAKAHPYFHQVRAAENSRMRTQ
;
A
#
# COMPACT_ATOMS: atom_id res chain seq x y z
N MET A 1 -13.97 -14.78 30.21
CA MET A 1 -14.13 -13.99 28.96
C MET A 1 -12.91 -13.10 28.82
N VAL A 2 -11.96 -13.45 27.95
CA VAL A 2 -10.76 -12.64 27.73
C VAL A 2 -11.18 -11.34 27.04
N SER A 3 -10.83 -10.19 27.63
CA SER A 3 -11.08 -8.87 27.05
C SER A 3 -10.55 -8.82 25.62
N LYS A 4 -11.45 -8.57 24.66
CA LYS A 4 -11.09 -8.35 23.25
C LYS A 4 -10.03 -7.22 23.18
N PRO A 5 -8.81 -7.46 22.70
CA PRO A 5 -7.70 -6.53 22.88
C PRO A 5 -7.95 -5.20 22.15
N ASP A 6 -7.51 -4.09 22.75
CA ASP A 6 -7.51 -2.72 22.21
C ASP A 6 -6.81 -2.59 20.83
N HIS A 7 -6.13 -3.64 20.40
CA HIS A 7 -5.31 -3.73 19.20
C HIS A 7 -6.05 -3.29 17.91
N TYR A 8 -7.31 -3.68 17.70
CA TYR A 8 -8.07 -3.34 16.48
C TYR A 8 -9.19 -2.31 16.69
N GLN A 9 -9.42 -1.85 17.93
CA GLN A 9 -10.50 -0.90 18.26
C GLN A 9 -10.11 0.55 17.95
N TYR A 10 -9.81 0.86 16.68
CA TYR A 10 -9.40 2.20 16.26
C TYR A 10 -10.48 3.28 16.50
N HIS A 11 -11.75 2.89 16.67
CA HIS A 11 -12.83 3.82 17.00
C HIS A 11 -12.62 4.56 18.33
N CYS A 12 -12.09 3.85 19.34
CA CYS A 12 -11.85 4.35 20.69
C CYS A 12 -10.49 5.05 20.86
N CYS A 13 -9.63 5.01 19.82
CA CYS A 13 -8.31 5.64 19.89
C CYS A 13 -8.44 7.16 20.17
N LYS A 14 -7.84 7.60 21.28
CA LYS A 14 -7.62 9.01 21.63
C LYS A 14 -6.31 9.45 20.98
N LEU A 15 -6.42 10.39 20.04
CA LEU A 15 -5.25 10.92 19.32
C LEU A 15 -4.64 12.06 20.13
N LEU A 16 -3.37 11.92 20.48
CA LEU A 16 -2.55 13.01 21.00
C LEU A 16 -1.90 13.68 19.79
N PHE A 17 -2.20 14.96 19.60
CA PHE A 17 -1.61 15.76 18.54
C PHE A 17 -0.48 16.61 19.12
N ARG A 18 0.69 16.58 18.49
CA ARG A 18 1.79 17.50 18.79
C ARG A 18 1.65 18.80 17.99
N ASN A 19 2.50 19.77 18.30
CA ASN A 19 2.48 21.05 17.60
C ASN A 19 3.03 20.88 16.17
N GLN A 20 2.35 21.50 15.21
CA GLN A 20 2.78 21.46 13.81
C GLN A 20 3.94 22.43 13.54
N ASP A 21 4.09 23.47 14.36
CA ASP A 21 5.14 24.49 14.19
C ASP A 21 6.57 23.95 14.33
N ASP A 22 6.71 22.73 14.87
CA ASP A 22 8.00 22.01 14.94
C ASP A 22 8.48 21.52 13.55
N TYR A 23 7.66 21.66 12.50
CA TYR A 23 7.94 21.14 11.16
C TYR A 23 7.76 22.20 10.08
N GLU A 24 8.80 22.41 9.29
CA GLU A 24 8.80 23.32 8.15
C GLU A 24 8.65 22.55 6.83
N VAL A 25 7.79 23.02 5.94
CA VAL A 25 7.58 22.44 4.60
C VAL A 25 8.66 22.96 3.65
N VAL A 26 9.42 22.06 3.03
CA VAL A 26 10.45 22.42 2.05
C VAL A 26 9.87 22.40 0.63
N ARG A 27 9.26 21.28 0.22
CA ARG A 27 8.71 21.14 -1.13
C ARG A 27 7.65 20.07 -1.20
N LYS A 28 6.75 20.20 -2.17
CA LYS A 28 5.77 19.15 -2.47
C LYS A 28 6.45 17.98 -3.18
N VAL A 29 6.20 16.77 -2.72
CA VAL A 29 6.75 15.54 -3.33
C VAL A 29 5.68 14.62 -3.90
N GLY A 30 4.41 14.77 -3.48
CA GLY A 30 3.35 13.92 -3.99
C GLY A 30 1.95 14.44 -3.72
N ARG A 31 0.98 13.89 -4.46
CA ARG A 31 -0.44 14.14 -4.27
C ARG A 31 -1.20 12.83 -4.41
N GLY A 32 -1.85 12.41 -3.33
CA GLY A 32 -2.73 11.26 -3.31
C GLY A 32 -4.20 11.66 -3.43
N LYS A 33 -5.07 10.66 -3.53
CA LYS A 33 -6.53 10.86 -3.46
C LYS A 33 -6.94 11.48 -2.12
N TYR A 34 -6.33 11.02 -1.02
CA TYR A 34 -6.71 11.36 0.35
C TYR A 34 -5.69 12.24 1.10
N SER A 35 -4.57 12.59 0.46
CA SER A 35 -3.51 13.34 1.11
C SER A 35 -2.71 14.18 0.12
N GLU A 36 -1.95 15.13 0.66
CA GLU A 36 -0.85 15.79 -0.02
C GLU A 36 0.43 15.51 0.76
N VAL A 37 1.54 15.29 0.06
CA VAL A 37 2.78 14.82 0.67
C VAL A 37 3.89 15.81 0.35
N PHE A 38 4.60 16.22 1.38
CA PHE A 38 5.66 17.19 1.33
C PHE A 38 6.92 16.62 1.97
N GLU A 39 8.07 17.01 1.45
CA GLU A 39 9.32 16.95 2.19
C GLU A 39 9.37 18.14 3.13
N GLY A 40 9.85 17.91 4.35
CA GLY A 40 10.03 18.94 5.36
C GLY A 40 11.24 18.70 6.24
N ILE A 41 11.45 19.60 7.20
CA ILE A 41 12.51 19.53 8.21
C ILE A 41 11.85 19.70 9.58
N ASN A 42 12.23 18.86 10.54
CA ASN A 42 11.92 19.10 11.94
C ASN A 42 12.91 20.16 12.47
N VAL A 43 12.41 21.36 12.81
CA VAL A 43 13.26 22.50 13.17
C VAL A 43 13.91 22.35 14.55
N THR A 44 13.42 21.42 15.38
CA THR A 44 13.96 21.17 16.74
C THR A 44 15.26 20.37 16.72
N ASN A 45 15.45 19.51 15.71
CA ASN A 45 16.62 18.63 15.59
C ASN A 45 17.29 18.68 14.20
N ASN A 46 16.76 19.47 13.28
CA ASN A 46 17.22 19.66 11.91
C ASN A 46 17.21 18.38 11.04
N GLU A 47 16.38 17.39 11.39
CA GLU A 47 16.24 16.15 10.60
C GLU A 47 15.19 16.29 9.49
N ARG A 48 15.48 15.70 8.33
CA ARG A 48 14.52 15.62 7.21
C ARG A 48 13.38 14.67 7.53
N CYS A 49 12.18 15.04 7.11
CA CYS A 49 10.97 14.24 7.31
C CYS A 49 10.03 14.31 6.10
N ILE A 50 9.01 13.45 6.12
CA ILE A 50 7.89 13.50 5.18
C ILE A 50 6.63 13.91 5.93
N ILE A 51 5.99 14.97 5.45
CA ILE A 51 4.76 15.54 5.99
C ILE A 51 3.60 15.12 5.08
N LYS A 52 2.76 14.19 5.55
CA LYS A 52 1.54 13.76 4.86
C LYS A 52 0.35 14.50 5.45
N ILE A 53 -0.10 15.55 4.76
CA ILE A 53 -1.29 16.31 5.13
C ILE A 53 -2.53 15.54 4.67
N LEU A 54 -3.43 15.20 5.60
CA LEU A 54 -4.63 14.42 5.29
C LEU A 54 -5.75 15.35 4.80
N LYS A 55 -6.29 15.10 3.61
CA LYS A 55 -7.46 15.83 3.10
C LYS A 55 -8.69 15.54 3.95
N PRO A 56 -9.75 16.37 3.88
CA PRO A 56 -11.01 16.09 4.58
C PRO A 56 -11.57 14.70 4.22
N VAL A 57 -11.45 13.76 5.15
CA VAL A 57 -11.95 12.39 5.04
C VAL A 57 -12.66 11.99 6.34
N LYS A 58 -13.46 10.93 6.30
CA LYS A 58 -14.15 10.40 7.48
C LYS A 58 -13.14 10.14 8.61
N LYS A 59 -13.39 10.68 9.82
CA LYS A 59 -12.53 10.49 11.02
C LYS A 59 -12.17 9.02 11.27
N LYS A 60 -13.09 8.09 10.98
CA LYS A 60 -12.89 6.64 11.04
C LYS A 60 -11.64 6.19 10.27
N LYS A 61 -11.42 6.73 9.07
CA LYS A 61 -10.30 6.37 8.20
C LYS A 61 -8.97 6.87 8.77
N ILE A 62 -8.94 8.11 9.27
CA ILE A 62 -7.76 8.71 9.89
C ILE A 62 -7.34 7.91 11.13
N LYS A 63 -8.30 7.62 12.02
CA LYS A 63 -8.04 6.81 13.22
C LYS A 63 -7.55 5.40 12.87
N ARG A 64 -8.08 4.79 11.81
CA ARG A 64 -7.64 3.47 11.35
C ARG A 64 -6.19 3.51 10.87
N GLU A 65 -5.83 4.43 9.98
CA GLU A 65 -4.45 4.56 9.47
C GLU A 65 -3.46 4.78 10.60
N ILE A 66 -3.76 5.71 11.52
CA ILE A 66 -2.92 5.96 12.70
C ILE A 66 -2.79 4.72 13.57
N LYS A 67 -3.91 4.05 13.89
CA LYS A 67 -3.87 2.88 14.78
C LYS A 67 -3.08 1.73 14.15
N ILE A 68 -3.22 1.52 12.84
CA ILE A 68 -2.42 0.55 12.09
C ILE A 68 -0.94 0.91 12.22
N LEU A 69 -0.55 2.14 11.86
CA LEU A 69 0.84 2.62 11.93
C LEU A 69 1.44 2.49 13.33
N GLN A 70 0.67 2.78 14.38
CA GLN A 70 1.09 2.60 15.77
C GLN A 70 1.35 1.13 16.10
N ASN A 71 0.51 0.21 15.65
CA ASN A 71 0.67 -1.22 15.93
C ASN A 71 1.86 -1.84 15.18
N ILE A 72 2.17 -1.36 13.97
CA ILE A 72 3.28 -1.89 13.16
C ILE A 72 4.58 -1.09 13.27
N CYS A 73 4.60 -0.05 14.11
CA CYS A 73 5.79 0.78 14.31
C CYS A 73 6.98 -0.07 14.80
N GLY A 74 8.16 0.14 14.21
CA GLY A 74 9.36 -0.65 14.51
C GLY A 74 9.45 -1.99 13.76
N GLY A 75 8.43 -2.35 12.97
CA GLY A 75 8.46 -3.52 12.11
C GLY A 75 9.53 -3.44 11.00
N PRO A 76 10.03 -4.59 10.54
CA PRO A 76 11.00 -4.63 9.44
C PRO A 76 10.42 -3.99 8.18
N ASN A 77 11.17 -3.05 7.61
CA ASN A 77 10.83 -2.37 6.35
C ASN A 77 9.47 -1.66 6.34
N ILE A 78 8.91 -1.35 7.50
CA ILE A 78 7.72 -0.50 7.65
C ILE A 78 8.17 0.94 7.83
N VAL A 79 7.54 1.88 7.12
CA VAL A 79 7.82 3.31 7.33
C VAL A 79 7.55 3.73 8.77
N LYS A 80 8.51 4.42 9.38
CA LYS A 80 8.38 4.94 10.73
C LYS A 80 7.52 6.19 10.76
N LEU A 81 6.43 6.13 11.53
CA LEU A 81 5.65 7.31 11.94
C LEU A 81 6.36 7.97 13.12
N PHE A 82 6.90 9.17 12.92
CA PHE A 82 7.52 9.96 13.98
C PHE A 82 6.47 10.66 14.84
N ASP A 83 5.47 11.25 14.21
CA ASP A 83 4.55 12.13 14.92
C ASP A 83 3.20 12.29 14.23
N ILE A 84 2.24 12.80 14.98
CA ILE A 84 0.89 13.14 14.53
C ILE A 84 0.66 14.58 14.96
N VAL A 85 0.63 15.49 13.99
CA VAL A 85 0.44 16.91 14.26
C VAL A 85 -0.91 17.39 13.74
N ARG A 86 -1.35 18.54 14.22
CA ARG A 86 -2.59 19.14 13.76
C ARG A 86 -2.43 20.65 13.70
N ASP A 87 -2.71 21.20 12.53
CA ASP A 87 -2.74 22.65 12.36
C ASP A 87 -3.81 23.26 13.29
N GLN A 88 -3.42 24.27 14.06
CA GLN A 88 -4.30 24.86 15.06
C GLN A 88 -5.43 25.67 14.41
N HIS A 89 -5.22 26.23 13.21
CA HIS A 89 -6.20 27.04 12.51
C HIS A 89 -7.18 26.20 11.69
N SER A 90 -6.69 25.46 10.68
CA SER A 90 -7.51 24.62 9.79
C SER A 90 -8.00 23.33 10.45
N LYS A 91 -7.43 22.95 11.60
CA LYS A 91 -7.71 21.69 12.31
C LYS A 91 -7.39 20.45 11.48
N THR A 92 -6.59 20.57 10.43
CA THR A 92 -6.18 19.49 9.53
C THR A 92 -5.09 18.63 10.18
N PRO A 93 -5.28 17.30 10.29
CA PRO A 93 -4.26 16.42 10.81
C PRO A 93 -3.20 16.08 9.75
N SER A 94 -1.95 16.01 10.18
CA SER A 94 -0.81 15.60 9.36
C SER A 94 -0.04 14.48 10.05
N LEU A 95 0.47 13.55 9.26
CA LEU A 95 1.31 12.45 9.74
C LEU A 95 2.75 12.73 9.34
N ILE A 96 3.67 12.65 10.30
CA ILE A 96 5.10 12.90 10.10
C ILE A 96 5.82 11.56 10.03
N PHE A 97 6.54 11.32 8.94
CA PHE A 97 7.26 10.07 8.69
C PHE A 97 8.76 10.29 8.54
N GLU A 98 9.52 9.19 8.70
CA GLU A 98 10.92 9.15 8.28
C GLU A 98 11.07 9.54 6.79
N TYR A 99 12.13 10.28 6.50
CA TYR A 99 12.54 10.54 5.13
C TYR A 99 13.29 9.32 4.57
N VAL A 100 12.95 8.92 3.34
CA VAL A 100 13.66 7.88 2.60
C VAL A 100 14.20 8.49 1.32
N ASN A 101 15.52 8.34 1.07
CA ASN A 101 16.16 8.83 -0.15
C ASN A 101 15.86 7.87 -1.32
N SER A 102 14.59 7.85 -1.75
CA SER A 102 14.12 6.89 -2.73
C SER A 102 14.46 7.30 -4.17
N THR A 103 14.91 6.34 -4.97
CA THR A 103 14.95 6.49 -6.44
C THR A 103 13.60 6.10 -7.05
N ASP A 104 13.10 6.87 -8.03
CA ASP A 104 11.86 6.55 -8.72
C ASP A 104 11.94 5.15 -9.36
N PHE A 105 10.93 4.32 -9.14
CA PHE A 105 10.93 2.93 -9.59
C PHE A 105 11.02 2.78 -11.11
N LYS A 106 10.57 3.76 -11.90
CA LYS A 106 10.69 3.73 -13.37
C LYS A 106 12.13 3.89 -13.83
N VAL A 107 12.97 4.54 -13.02
CA VAL A 107 14.41 4.67 -13.25
C VAL A 107 15.15 3.48 -12.65
N LEU A 108 14.78 3.09 -11.43
CA LEU A 108 15.48 2.04 -10.69
C LEU A 108 15.21 0.63 -11.24
N TYR A 109 13.96 0.25 -11.47
CA TYR A 109 13.63 -1.14 -11.82
C TYR A 109 14.35 -1.62 -13.07
N PRO A 110 14.49 -0.84 -14.16
CA PRO A 110 15.28 -1.24 -15.34
C PRO A 110 16.77 -1.52 -15.07
N THR A 111 17.35 -0.94 -14.01
CA THR A 111 18.79 -1.12 -13.69
C THR A 111 19.06 -2.29 -12.76
N LEU A 112 18.04 -2.82 -12.08
CA LEU A 112 18.21 -3.91 -11.11
C LEU A 112 18.75 -5.19 -11.76
N THR A 113 19.73 -5.80 -11.10
CA THR A 113 20.20 -7.16 -11.43
C THR A 113 19.21 -8.22 -10.94
N ASP A 114 19.37 -9.48 -11.38
CA ASP A 114 18.58 -10.60 -10.85
C ASP A 114 18.68 -10.69 -9.31
N TYR A 115 19.90 -10.52 -8.77
CA TYR A 115 20.11 -10.52 -7.32
C TYR A 115 19.38 -9.37 -6.64
N ASP A 116 19.42 -8.15 -7.22
CA ASP A 116 18.71 -7.01 -6.63
C ASP A 116 17.20 -7.21 -6.62
N ILE A 117 16.63 -7.78 -7.68
CA ILE A 117 15.20 -8.11 -7.73
C ILE A 117 14.86 -9.07 -6.58
N ARG A 118 15.61 -10.19 -6.46
CA ARG A 118 15.39 -11.16 -5.37
C ARG A 118 15.53 -10.52 -3.99
N TYR A 119 16.53 -9.66 -3.82
CA TYR A 119 16.78 -8.94 -2.58
C TYR A 119 15.61 -8.03 -2.21
N TYR A 120 15.16 -7.14 -3.11
CA TYR A 120 14.07 -6.21 -2.79
C TYR A 120 12.70 -6.89 -2.67
N ILE A 121 12.46 -7.98 -3.42
CA ILE A 121 11.27 -8.81 -3.22
C ILE A 121 11.30 -9.46 -1.84
N TYR A 122 12.46 -9.97 -1.40
CA TYR A 122 12.60 -10.54 -0.06
C TYR A 122 12.43 -9.50 1.05
N GLU A 123 13.00 -8.29 0.89
CA GLU A 123 12.79 -7.19 1.84
C GLU A 123 11.33 -6.74 1.91
N LEU A 124 10.60 -6.74 0.79
CA LEU A 124 9.16 -6.47 0.77
C LEU A 124 8.36 -7.59 1.44
N LEU A 125 8.74 -8.86 1.22
CA LEU A 125 8.11 -10.01 1.88
C LEU A 125 8.23 -9.93 3.40
N LYS A 126 9.37 -9.47 3.95
CA LYS A 126 9.52 -9.24 5.39
C LYS A 126 8.51 -8.22 5.93
N ALA A 127 8.25 -7.13 5.20
CA ALA A 127 7.27 -6.13 5.60
C ALA A 127 5.84 -6.70 5.58
N LEU A 128 5.50 -7.48 4.55
CA LEU A 128 4.19 -8.10 4.39
C LEU A 128 3.95 -9.19 5.44
N ASP A 129 4.89 -10.12 5.61
CA ASP A 129 4.81 -11.16 6.64
C ASP A 129 4.64 -10.55 8.03
N TYR A 130 5.42 -9.50 8.34
CA TYR A 130 5.27 -8.78 9.59
C TYR A 130 3.87 -8.18 9.75
N CYS A 131 3.36 -7.39 8.80
CA CYS A 131 2.04 -6.76 8.97
C CYS A 131 0.89 -7.78 8.97
N HIS A 132 1.01 -8.86 8.19
CA HIS A 132 0.07 -9.98 8.18
C HIS A 132 0.07 -10.70 9.54
N SER A 133 1.23 -10.93 10.14
CA SER A 133 1.35 -11.49 11.50
C SER A 133 0.71 -10.59 12.58
N GLN A 134 0.65 -9.28 12.33
CA GLN A 134 -0.07 -8.30 13.17
C GLN A 134 -1.56 -8.21 12.80
N GLY A 135 -2.08 -9.09 11.95
CA GLY A 135 -3.49 -9.11 11.57
C GLY A 135 -3.92 -7.95 10.66
N ILE A 136 -3.00 -7.38 9.89
CA ILE A 136 -3.24 -6.21 9.04
C ILE A 136 -2.97 -6.55 7.57
N MET A 137 -3.89 -6.20 6.69
CA MET A 137 -3.71 -6.24 5.24
C MET A 137 -3.35 -4.83 4.74
N HIS A 138 -2.38 -4.69 3.83
CA HIS A 138 -1.98 -3.40 3.27
C HIS A 138 -2.99 -2.88 2.24
N ARG A 139 -3.43 -3.74 1.32
CA ARG A 139 -4.47 -3.52 0.28
C ARG A 139 -4.17 -2.47 -0.78
N ASP A 140 -2.92 -2.03 -0.89
CA ASP A 140 -2.44 -1.11 -1.94
C ASP A 140 -0.93 -1.30 -2.21
N VAL A 141 -0.45 -2.54 -2.19
CA VAL A 141 0.94 -2.85 -2.55
C VAL A 141 1.15 -2.56 -4.03
N LYS A 142 2.12 -1.72 -4.35
CA LYS A 142 2.49 -1.30 -5.71
C LYS A 142 3.84 -0.58 -5.69
N PRO A 143 4.54 -0.40 -6.84
CA PRO A 143 5.86 0.22 -6.87
C PRO A 143 5.92 1.61 -6.24
N HIS A 144 4.87 2.42 -6.40
CA HIS A 144 4.80 3.77 -5.81
C HIS A 144 4.77 3.78 -4.28
N ASN A 145 4.37 2.67 -3.66
CA ASN A 145 4.30 2.55 -2.20
C ASN A 145 5.51 1.78 -1.63
N VAL A 146 6.51 1.46 -2.45
CA VAL A 146 7.74 0.77 -2.05
C VAL A 146 8.91 1.70 -2.30
N MET A 147 9.35 2.37 -1.23
CA MET A 147 10.48 3.30 -1.29
C MET A 147 11.79 2.54 -1.17
N ILE A 148 12.69 2.74 -2.14
CA ILE A 148 13.99 2.06 -2.19
C ILE A 148 15.11 3.09 -2.25
N ASP A 149 15.93 3.11 -1.21
CA ASP A 149 17.25 3.71 -1.22
C ASP A 149 18.24 2.63 -1.67
N HIS A 150 18.62 2.69 -2.94
CA HIS A 150 19.42 1.64 -3.56
C HIS A 150 20.88 1.66 -3.10
N GLU A 151 21.42 2.84 -2.79
CA GLU A 151 22.77 3.03 -2.29
C GLU A 151 22.95 2.36 -0.93
N LEU A 152 21.99 2.57 -0.02
CA LEU A 152 22.00 1.96 1.31
C LEU A 152 21.35 0.57 1.37
N ARG A 153 20.83 0.06 0.25
CA ARG A 153 20.02 -1.16 0.15
C ARG A 153 18.86 -1.20 1.15
N LYS A 154 18.17 -0.08 1.35
CA LYS A 154 17.03 0.03 2.29
C LYS A 154 15.71 0.08 1.54
N LEU A 155 14.72 -0.66 2.04
CA LEU A 155 13.35 -0.66 1.57
C LEU A 155 12.39 -0.22 2.67
N ARG A 156 11.37 0.58 2.31
CA ARG A 156 10.24 0.93 3.17
C ARG A 156 8.91 0.78 2.44
N LEU A 157 7.99 0.03 3.01
CA LEU A 157 6.59 0.01 2.62
C LEU A 157 5.85 1.20 3.26
N ILE A 158 5.23 2.02 2.42
CA ILE A 158 4.56 3.26 2.81
C ILE A 158 3.06 3.24 2.46
N ASP A 159 2.35 4.29 2.89
CA ASP A 159 0.94 4.55 2.59
C ASP A 159 -0.07 3.48 3.07
N TRP A 160 -0.24 3.41 4.38
CA TRP A 160 -1.17 2.52 5.07
C TRP A 160 -2.63 3.05 5.08
N GLY A 161 -2.96 4.05 4.26
CA GLY A 161 -4.28 4.69 4.28
C GLY A 161 -5.42 3.82 3.76
N LEU A 162 -5.11 2.75 3.02
CA LEU A 162 -6.07 1.73 2.57
C LEU A 162 -6.00 0.44 3.39
N ALA A 163 -5.03 0.31 4.29
CA ALA A 163 -4.87 -0.88 5.12
C ALA A 163 -6.08 -1.13 6.05
N GLU A 164 -6.24 -2.36 6.51
CA GLU A 164 -7.34 -2.79 7.39
C GLU A 164 -6.95 -3.98 8.25
N PHE A 165 -7.59 -4.09 9.42
CA PHE A 165 -7.51 -5.28 10.26
C PHE A 165 -8.33 -6.43 9.66
N TYR A 166 -7.68 -7.59 9.52
CA TYR A 166 -8.34 -8.83 9.13
C TYR A 166 -9.17 -9.41 10.29
N HIS A 167 -10.34 -9.95 9.95
CA HIS A 167 -11.26 -10.62 10.85
C HIS A 167 -11.92 -11.76 10.05
N PRO A 168 -11.86 -13.02 10.53
CA PRO A 168 -12.51 -14.13 9.85
C PRO A 168 -14.00 -13.88 9.62
N GLY A 169 -14.48 -14.19 8.40
CA GLY A 169 -15.88 -14.05 8.00
C GLY A 169 -16.37 -12.60 7.83
N LYS A 170 -15.49 -11.60 7.91
CA LYS A 170 -15.86 -10.21 7.65
C LYS A 170 -15.75 -9.89 6.17
N GLU A 171 -16.79 -9.25 5.63
CA GLU A 171 -16.76 -8.67 4.29
C GLU A 171 -16.01 -7.33 4.26
N TYR A 172 -15.22 -7.14 3.22
CA TYR A 172 -14.40 -5.97 2.99
C TYR A 172 -14.75 -5.28 1.66
N ASN A 173 -14.63 -3.95 1.65
CA ASN A 173 -14.85 -3.16 0.44
C ASN A 173 -13.78 -3.50 -0.63
N VAL A 174 -14.24 -3.88 -1.83
CA VAL A 174 -13.40 -4.25 -2.98
C VAL A 174 -12.82 -3.07 -3.77
N ARG A 175 -13.29 -1.84 -3.50
CA ARG A 175 -12.80 -0.59 -4.13
C ARG A 175 -11.49 -0.09 -3.51
N VAL A 176 -10.52 -0.99 -3.39
CA VAL A 176 -9.14 -0.78 -2.89
C VAL A 176 -8.11 -1.14 -3.97
N ALA A 177 -6.82 -0.89 -3.73
CA ALA A 177 -5.72 -1.08 -4.67
C ALA A 177 -5.80 -0.26 -5.99
N SER A 178 -4.63 0.02 -6.57
CA SER A 178 -4.51 0.52 -7.95
C SER A 178 -4.81 -0.58 -8.98
N ARG A 179 -5.48 -0.22 -10.09
CA ARG A 179 -6.04 -1.17 -11.09
C ARG A 179 -5.12 -2.34 -11.44
N TYR A 180 -3.87 -2.05 -11.81
CA TYR A 180 -2.93 -3.05 -12.32
C TYR A 180 -2.48 -4.08 -11.27
N PHE A 181 -2.73 -3.80 -10.00
CA PHE A 181 -2.34 -4.63 -8.85
C PHE A 181 -3.56 -5.23 -8.13
N LYS A 182 -4.78 -5.03 -8.66
CA LYS A 182 -6.00 -5.62 -8.10
C LYS A 182 -5.97 -7.14 -8.29
N GLY A 183 -6.18 -7.86 -7.20
CA GLY A 183 -6.46 -9.30 -7.21
C GLY A 183 -7.78 -9.62 -7.94
N PRO A 184 -7.91 -10.80 -8.56
CA PRO A 184 -9.16 -11.24 -9.19
C PRO A 184 -10.37 -11.12 -8.27
N GLU A 185 -10.21 -11.38 -6.96
CA GLU A 185 -11.24 -11.22 -5.94
C GLU A 185 -11.85 -9.82 -5.92
N LEU A 186 -11.04 -8.76 -6.13
CA LEU A 186 -11.54 -7.39 -6.22
C LEU A 186 -12.24 -7.08 -7.54
N LEU A 187 -11.92 -7.82 -8.60
CA LEU A 187 -12.44 -7.63 -9.95
C LEU A 187 -13.76 -8.39 -10.19
N VAL A 188 -14.03 -9.41 -9.37
CA VAL A 188 -15.29 -10.19 -9.37
C VAL A 188 -16.18 -9.90 -8.16
N ASP A 189 -15.90 -8.82 -7.42
CA ASP A 189 -16.64 -8.37 -6.24
C ASP A 189 -16.74 -9.40 -5.08
N LEU A 190 -15.73 -10.27 -4.94
CA LEU A 190 -15.62 -11.18 -3.79
C LEU A 190 -15.12 -10.41 -2.56
N GLN A 191 -15.95 -10.31 -1.51
CA GLN A 191 -15.69 -9.40 -0.37
C GLN A 191 -15.01 -10.06 0.83
N ASP A 192 -15.03 -11.39 0.93
CA ASP A 192 -14.44 -12.19 2.02
C ASP A 192 -12.96 -12.52 1.77
N TYR A 193 -12.21 -11.54 1.24
CA TYR A 193 -10.79 -11.67 0.97
C TYR A 193 -9.91 -11.44 2.22
N ASP A 194 -8.65 -11.86 2.13
CA ASP A 194 -7.68 -11.80 3.21
C ASP A 194 -6.30 -11.25 2.78
N TYR A 195 -5.28 -11.55 3.56
CA TYR A 195 -3.87 -11.18 3.34
C TYR A 195 -3.33 -11.58 1.96
N SER A 196 -3.88 -12.63 1.33
CA SER A 196 -3.49 -13.11 0.01
C SER A 196 -3.62 -12.05 -1.08
N LEU A 197 -4.48 -11.04 -0.88
CA LEU A 197 -4.62 -9.91 -1.78
C LEU A 197 -3.30 -9.16 -1.97
N ASP A 198 -2.54 -8.96 -0.89
CA ASP A 198 -1.23 -8.29 -0.96
C ASP A 198 -0.21 -9.15 -1.73
N MET A 199 -0.33 -10.48 -1.63
CA MET A 199 0.53 -11.43 -2.34
C MET A 199 0.28 -11.41 -3.85
N TRP A 200 -0.96 -11.25 -4.29
CA TRP A 200 -1.27 -11.01 -5.69
C TRP A 200 -0.59 -9.73 -6.20
N SER A 201 -0.74 -8.63 -5.48
CA SER A 201 -0.12 -7.35 -5.84
C SER A 201 1.41 -7.45 -5.91
N LEU A 202 2.04 -8.15 -4.97
CA LEU A 202 3.48 -8.46 -5.00
C LEU A 202 3.84 -9.29 -6.23
N GLY A 203 3.05 -10.30 -6.58
CA GLY A 203 3.24 -11.09 -7.79
C GLY A 203 3.20 -10.25 -9.07
N CYS A 204 2.27 -9.30 -9.17
CA CYS A 204 2.23 -8.35 -10.28
C CYS A 204 3.50 -7.48 -10.36
N MET A 205 4.00 -6.98 -9.22
CA MET A 205 5.26 -6.22 -9.18
C MET A 205 6.45 -7.07 -9.59
N PHE A 206 6.55 -8.28 -9.04
CA PHE A 206 7.64 -9.20 -9.34
C PHE A 206 7.68 -9.57 -10.83
N ALA A 207 6.51 -9.90 -11.40
CA ALA A 207 6.36 -10.14 -12.84
C ALA A 207 6.80 -8.92 -13.66
N GLY A 208 6.41 -7.71 -13.25
CA GLY A 208 6.82 -6.47 -13.92
C GLY A 208 8.34 -6.27 -13.93
N MET A 209 9.02 -6.59 -12.83
CA MET A 209 10.49 -6.51 -12.74
C MET A 209 11.19 -7.55 -13.61
N ILE A 210 10.83 -8.83 -13.52
CA ILE A 210 11.54 -9.91 -14.23
C ILE A 210 11.30 -9.89 -15.74
N PHE A 211 10.08 -9.57 -16.17
CA PHE A 211 9.73 -9.50 -17.59
C PHE A 211 9.98 -8.12 -18.19
N ARG A 212 10.50 -7.16 -17.40
CA ARG A 212 10.74 -5.77 -17.81
C ARG A 212 9.51 -5.14 -18.45
N LYS A 213 8.33 -5.41 -17.89
CA LYS A 213 7.02 -4.99 -18.42
C LYS A 213 6.18 -4.40 -17.31
N GLU A 214 6.18 -3.08 -17.21
CA GLU A 214 5.51 -2.35 -16.12
C GLU A 214 4.38 -1.46 -16.66
N PRO A 215 3.11 -1.67 -16.26
CA PRO A 215 2.62 -2.80 -15.46
C PRO A 215 2.52 -4.11 -16.27
N PHE A 216 2.60 -5.24 -15.57
CA PHE A 216 2.54 -6.56 -16.23
C PHE A 216 1.17 -6.85 -16.87
N PHE A 217 0.09 -6.60 -16.12
CA PHE A 217 -1.28 -6.66 -16.59
C PHE A 217 -1.82 -5.25 -16.84
N TYR A 218 -1.86 -4.85 -18.12
CA TYR A 218 -2.28 -3.52 -18.55
C TYR A 218 -3.75 -3.51 -19.00
N GLY A 219 -4.69 -3.37 -18.06
CA GLY A 219 -6.12 -3.24 -18.34
C GLY A 219 -6.59 -1.78 -18.47
N HIS A 220 -7.44 -1.48 -19.45
CA HIS A 220 -7.97 -0.12 -19.66
C HIS A 220 -8.97 0.29 -18.57
N ASP A 221 -9.73 -0.67 -18.03
CA ASP A 221 -10.65 -0.54 -16.90
C ASP A 221 -10.61 -1.82 -16.05
N ASN A 222 -11.48 -1.95 -15.03
CA ASN A 222 -11.48 -3.13 -14.16
C ASN A 222 -11.94 -4.41 -14.88
N HIS A 223 -12.84 -4.29 -15.86
CA HIS A 223 -13.31 -5.45 -16.62
C HIS A 223 -12.22 -5.96 -17.55
N ASP A 224 -11.59 -5.05 -18.32
CA ASP A 224 -10.46 -5.39 -19.17
C ASP A 224 -9.26 -5.89 -18.35
N GLN A 225 -9.04 -5.38 -17.14
CA GLN A 225 -8.02 -5.90 -16.22
C GLN A 225 -8.20 -7.40 -15.98
N LEU A 226 -9.42 -7.85 -15.68
CA LEU A 226 -9.74 -9.27 -15.50
C LEU A 226 -9.49 -10.07 -16.77
N VAL A 227 -9.83 -9.52 -17.94
CA VAL A 227 -9.54 -10.13 -19.25
C VAL A 227 -8.03 -10.29 -19.48
N LYS A 228 -7.19 -9.30 -19.12
CA LYS A 228 -5.73 -9.42 -19.25
C LYS A 228 -5.17 -10.52 -18.36
N ILE A 229 -5.70 -10.65 -17.14
CA ILE A 229 -5.32 -11.71 -16.21
C ILE A 229 -5.70 -13.08 -16.77
N ALA A 230 -6.96 -13.24 -17.19
CA ALA A 230 -7.45 -14.50 -17.74
C ALA A 230 -6.66 -14.95 -18.97
N LYS A 231 -6.25 -14.03 -19.85
CA LYS A 231 -5.42 -14.33 -21.04
C LYS A 231 -4.04 -14.92 -20.72
N ALA A 232 -3.49 -14.66 -19.53
CA ALA A 232 -2.23 -15.26 -19.11
C ALA A 232 -2.40 -16.70 -18.58
N HIS A 233 -3.63 -17.15 -18.36
CA HIS A 233 -3.91 -18.51 -17.93
C HIS A 233 -3.64 -19.51 -19.08
N PRO A 234 -2.83 -20.57 -18.87
CA PRO A 234 -2.42 -21.50 -19.94
C PRO A 234 -3.59 -22.11 -20.74
N TYR A 235 -4.74 -22.28 -20.08
CA TYR A 235 -5.93 -22.90 -20.67
C TYR A 235 -6.93 -21.90 -21.26
N PHE A 236 -6.66 -20.59 -21.23
CA PHE A 236 -7.61 -19.56 -21.67
C PHE A 236 -8.12 -19.79 -23.10
N HIS A 237 -7.23 -20.16 -24.02
CA HIS A 237 -7.58 -20.43 -25.40
C HIS A 237 -8.46 -21.69 -25.55
N GLN A 238 -8.27 -22.70 -24.71
CA GLN A 238 -9.06 -23.94 -24.72
C GLN A 238 -10.48 -23.69 -24.20
N VAL A 239 -10.61 -22.95 -23.10
CA VAL A 239 -11.92 -22.57 -22.53
C VAL A 239 -12.73 -21.73 -23.53
N ARG A 240 -12.10 -20.73 -24.16
CA ARG A 240 -12.76 -19.86 -25.15
C ARG A 240 -13.20 -20.64 -26.40
N ALA A 241 -12.44 -21.63 -26.83
CA ALA A 241 -12.82 -22.49 -27.95
C ALA A 241 -14.03 -23.39 -27.60
N ALA A 242 -14.11 -23.89 -26.36
CA ALA A 242 -15.23 -24.68 -25.88
C ALA A 242 -16.54 -23.86 -25.74
N GLU A 243 -16.46 -22.59 -25.33
CA GLU A 243 -17.64 -21.71 -25.27
C GLU A 243 -18.16 -21.32 -26.66
N ASN A 244 -17.26 -20.97 -27.58
CA ASN A 244 -17.63 -20.63 -28.96
C ASN A 244 -18.28 -21.81 -29.71
N SER A 245 -17.88 -23.05 -29.40
CA SER A 245 -18.49 -24.25 -29.99
C SER A 245 -19.87 -24.53 -29.40
N ARG A 246 -20.09 -24.28 -28.11
CA ARG A 246 -21.42 -24.36 -27.47
C ARG A 246 -22.40 -23.31 -27.98
N MET A 247 -21.95 -22.08 -28.25
CA MET A 247 -22.80 -21.02 -28.84
C MET A 247 -23.14 -21.25 -30.32
N ARG A 248 -22.38 -22.09 -31.04
CA ARG A 248 -22.69 -22.46 -32.44
C ARG A 248 -23.63 -23.66 -32.56
N THR A 249 -23.90 -24.34 -31.45
CA THR A 249 -24.78 -25.52 -31.38
C THR A 249 -26.13 -25.23 -30.72
N GLN A 250 -26.40 -23.96 -30.38
CA GLN A 250 -27.71 -23.40 -30.05
C GLN A 250 -28.17 -22.48 -31.18
#